data_AF-A7I6P5-F1
#
_entry.id   AF-A7I6P5-F1
#
_cell.length_a   1.000
_cell.length_b   1.000
_cell.length_c   1.000
_cell.angle_alpha   90.00
_cell.angle_beta   90.00
_cell.angle_gamma   90.00
#
_symmetry.space_group_name_H-M   'P 1'
#
loop_
_entity.id
_entity.type
_entity.pdbx_description
1 polymer ?
#
loop_
_entity_poly.entity_id
_entity_poly.type
_entity_poly.pdbx_seq_one_letter_code
_entity_poly.pdbx_strand_id
1 'polypeptide(L)'
;MITRHHFALALICSLILFSSFLFTRPIIAFLVCTGTCIGSLLPDIHMSRPKKTGPRTLAWALVQLPRKACAWILYRIYAALELPVTDPTDKRLTHSLPGILFITLSSGLLLLIPAYIISPANTIDGIIFLFGLFLGMIFHLIEDLCTRKGIFPFFPLSQTQIAGSIRPCDHEDHRIRWFHVLHGGVLLILLILDGTGILVPALAFPAGLAGLAICLGIMVYLSDVTVRQASSPGARVQPAAVQGTGRR
;
A
#
# COMPACT_ATOMS: atom_id res chain seq x y z
N MET A 1 -9.93 -10.14 5.84
CA MET A 1 -9.54 -10.80 4.58
C MET A 1 -9.03 -9.82 3.51
N ILE A 2 -8.72 -8.57 3.89
CA ILE A 2 -8.34 -7.48 2.98
C ILE A 2 -6.85 -7.53 2.59
N THR A 3 -5.99 -7.74 3.58
CA THR A 3 -4.52 -7.78 3.45
C THR A 3 -3.99 -8.78 2.41
N ARG A 4 -4.72 -9.88 2.13
CA ARG A 4 -4.33 -10.84 1.08
C ARG A 4 -4.48 -10.28 -0.33
N HIS A 5 -5.56 -9.53 -0.56
CA HIS A 5 -5.79 -8.89 -1.86
C HIS A 5 -4.79 -7.76 -2.07
N HIS A 6 -4.50 -6.97 -1.02
CA HIS A 6 -3.48 -5.93 -1.10
C HIS A 6 -2.11 -6.48 -1.44
N PHE A 7 -1.70 -7.54 -0.73
CA PHE A 7 -0.44 -8.22 -1.01
C PHE A 7 -0.34 -8.72 -2.46
N ALA A 8 -1.38 -9.41 -2.93
CA ALA A 8 -1.37 -9.99 -4.27
C ALA A 8 -1.36 -8.92 -5.37
N LEU A 9 -2.23 -7.91 -5.26
CA LEU A 9 -2.29 -6.82 -6.23
C LEU A 9 -1.02 -5.98 -6.23
N ALA A 10 -0.48 -5.60 -5.06
CA ALA A 10 0.78 -4.88 -4.97
C ALA A 10 1.94 -5.65 -5.63
N LEU A 11 2.03 -6.97 -5.40
CA LEU A 11 3.04 -7.81 -6.06
C LEU A 11 2.87 -7.81 -7.59
N ILE A 12 1.65 -7.99 -8.09
CA ILE A 12 1.39 -7.97 -9.54
C ILE A 12 1.70 -6.59 -10.12
N CYS A 13 1.32 -5.49 -9.45
CA CYS A 13 1.66 -4.12 -9.84
C CYS A 13 3.17 -3.90 -9.97
N SER A 14 3.96 -4.38 -9.00
CA SER A 14 5.42 -4.33 -9.11
C SER A 14 5.93 -5.18 -10.25
N LEU A 15 5.41 -6.39 -10.46
CA LEU A 15 5.81 -7.24 -11.58
C LEU A 15 5.46 -6.62 -12.95
N ILE A 16 4.35 -5.88 -13.06
CA ILE A 16 4.01 -5.12 -14.27
C ILE A 16 5.04 -4.01 -14.51
N LEU A 17 5.37 -3.23 -13.47
CA LEU A 17 6.31 -2.12 -13.59
C LEU A 17 7.74 -2.58 -13.91
N PHE A 18 8.15 -3.73 -13.37
CA PHE A 18 9.49 -4.28 -13.52
C PHE A 18 9.54 -5.52 -14.42
N SER A 19 8.56 -5.70 -15.30
CA SER A 19 8.48 -6.89 -16.15
C SER A 19 9.74 -7.09 -16.99
N SER A 20 10.30 -6.00 -17.51
CA SER A 20 11.54 -5.97 -18.32
C SER A 20 12.81 -6.38 -17.56
N PHE A 21 12.77 -6.33 -16.23
CA PHE A 21 13.92 -6.68 -15.39
C PHE A 21 13.87 -8.13 -14.92
N LEU A 22 12.74 -8.83 -15.07
CA LEU A 22 12.58 -10.17 -14.53
C LEU A 22 13.56 -11.17 -15.15
N PHE A 23 13.76 -11.11 -16.47
CA PHE A 23 14.67 -12.02 -17.17
C PHE A 23 16.10 -11.49 -17.25
N THR A 24 16.28 -10.17 -17.28
CA THR A 24 17.60 -9.55 -17.46
C THR A 24 18.35 -9.29 -16.15
N ARG A 25 17.63 -8.97 -15.07
CA ARG A 25 18.19 -8.61 -13.75
C ARG A 25 17.33 -9.19 -12.61
N PRO A 26 17.28 -10.53 -12.46
CA PRO A 26 16.36 -11.21 -11.55
C PRO A 26 16.55 -10.83 -10.08
N ILE A 27 17.78 -10.49 -9.67
CA ILE A 27 18.08 -10.06 -8.29
C ILE A 27 17.38 -8.73 -7.97
N ILE A 28 17.43 -7.75 -8.90
CA ILE A 28 16.75 -6.45 -8.73
C ILE A 28 15.24 -6.67 -8.63
N ALA A 29 14.68 -7.46 -9.55
CA ALA A 29 13.25 -7.76 -9.53
C ALA A 29 12.84 -8.46 -8.23
N PHE A 30 13.63 -9.41 -7.73
CA PHE A 30 13.39 -10.10 -6.47
C PHE A 30 13.42 -9.14 -5.27
N LEU A 31 14.42 -8.26 -5.18
CA LEU A 31 14.55 -7.27 -4.10
C LEU A 31 13.37 -6.29 -4.10
N VAL A 32 13.00 -5.77 -5.28
CA VAL A 32 11.84 -4.88 -5.41
C VAL A 32 10.55 -5.60 -5.02
N CYS A 33 10.30 -6.81 -5.53
CA CYS A 33 9.09 -7.57 -5.20
C CYS A 33 9.01 -7.90 -3.70
N THR A 34 10.14 -8.29 -3.09
CA THR A 34 10.20 -8.56 -1.65
C THR A 34 9.93 -7.30 -0.83
N GLY A 35 10.55 -6.18 -1.22
CA GLY A 35 10.26 -4.86 -0.67
C GLY A 35 8.77 -4.53 -0.77
N THR A 36 8.19 -4.63 -1.96
CA THR A 36 6.77 -4.34 -2.22
C THR A 36 5.85 -5.19 -1.36
N CYS A 37 6.09 -6.50 -1.30
CA CYS A 37 5.36 -7.43 -0.46
C CYS A 37 5.38 -7.03 1.02
N ILE A 38 6.54 -6.62 1.55
CA ILE A 38 6.65 -6.16 2.94
C ILE A 38 5.96 -4.80 3.11
N GLY A 39 6.20 -3.88 2.18
CA GLY A 39 5.60 -2.55 2.14
C GLY A 39 4.08 -2.58 2.14
N SER A 40 3.45 -3.46 1.34
CA SER A 40 2.00 -3.57 1.30
C SER A 40 1.39 -4.17 2.57
N LEU A 41 2.19 -4.87 3.38
CA LEU A 41 1.74 -5.45 4.66
C LEU A 41 1.91 -4.50 5.84
N LEU A 42 2.89 -3.59 5.77
CA LEU A 42 3.28 -2.73 6.90
C LEU A 42 2.15 -1.83 7.43
N PRO A 43 1.39 -1.10 6.58
CA PRO A 43 0.27 -0.30 7.04
C PRO A 43 -0.77 -1.18 7.75
N ASP A 44 -1.05 -2.33 7.16
CA ASP A 44 -2.23 -3.14 7.48
C ASP A 44 -1.98 -4.24 8.53
N ILE A 45 -0.77 -4.33 9.09
CA ILE A 45 -0.43 -5.22 10.21
C ILE A 45 -1.06 -4.71 11.51
N HIS A 46 -2.39 -4.73 11.53
CA HIS A 46 -3.21 -4.82 12.74
C HIS A 46 -3.66 -6.26 12.94
N MET A 47 -2.75 -7.20 12.64
CA MET A 47 -3.01 -8.62 12.85
C MET A 47 -3.18 -8.89 14.33
N SER A 48 -4.24 -9.62 14.67
CA SER A 48 -4.41 -10.22 16.00
C SER A 48 -3.15 -11.00 16.34
N ARG A 49 -2.69 -10.94 17.58
CA ARG A 49 -1.57 -11.76 18.05
C ARG A 49 -1.88 -13.24 17.70
N PRO A 50 -0.97 -13.96 17.02
CA PRO A 50 -1.18 -15.37 16.73
C PRO A 50 -1.43 -16.16 18.02
N LYS A 51 -2.45 -17.03 18.04
CA LYS A 51 -2.79 -17.84 19.23
C LYS A 51 -1.71 -18.87 19.60
N LYS A 52 -0.91 -19.31 18.62
CA LYS A 52 0.17 -20.29 18.83
C LYS A 52 1.50 -19.57 19.05
N THR A 53 2.16 -19.87 20.15
CA THR A 53 3.55 -19.46 20.44
C THR A 53 4.50 -20.15 19.46
N GLY A 54 5.49 -19.42 18.95
CA GLY A 54 6.42 -19.92 17.94
C GLY A 54 6.85 -18.86 16.93
N PRO A 55 7.39 -19.26 15.76
CA PRO A 55 7.99 -18.33 14.79
C PRO A 55 7.00 -17.28 14.26
N ARG A 56 5.69 -17.59 14.23
CA ARG A 56 4.64 -16.64 13.84
C ARG A 56 4.49 -15.49 14.85
N THR A 57 4.63 -15.77 16.14
CA THR A 57 4.57 -14.73 17.19
C THR A 57 5.81 -13.84 17.11
N LEU A 58 6.98 -14.42 16.84
CA LEU A 58 8.22 -13.67 16.63
C LEU A 58 8.10 -12.76 15.39
N ALA A 59 7.68 -13.30 14.24
CA ALA A 59 7.45 -12.50 13.03
C ALA A 59 6.44 -11.38 13.27
N TRP A 60 5.33 -11.68 13.96
CA TRP A 60 4.36 -10.67 14.37
C TRP A 60 5.01 -9.57 15.23
N ALA A 61 5.83 -9.94 16.23
CA ALA A 61 6.49 -8.97 17.11
C ALA A 61 7.50 -8.10 16.36
N LEU A 62 8.30 -8.71 15.49
CA LEU A 62 9.31 -8.03 14.65
C LEU A 62 8.70 -6.99 13.73
N VAL A 63 7.48 -7.21 13.23
CA VAL A 63 6.80 -6.21 12.39
C VAL A 63 6.02 -5.19 13.22
N GLN A 64 5.40 -5.62 14.32
CA GLN A 64 4.59 -4.71 15.15
C GLN A 64 5.41 -3.69 15.93
N LEU A 65 6.60 -4.07 16.39
CA LEU A 65 7.43 -3.18 17.22
C LEU A 65 7.87 -1.94 16.43
N PRO A 66 8.47 -2.05 15.22
CA PRO A 66 8.80 -0.88 14.39
C PRO A 66 7.58 -0.03 14.08
N ARG A 67 6.43 -0.65 13.77
CA ARG A 67 5.19 0.10 13.48
C ARG A 67 4.72 0.92 14.69
N LYS A 68 4.67 0.31 15.87
CA LYS A 68 4.29 1.00 17.12
C LYS A 68 5.26 2.11 17.47
N ALA A 69 6.56 1.86 17.30
CA ALA A 69 7.59 2.87 17.50
C ALA A 69 7.40 4.05 16.53
N CYS A 70 7.21 3.78 15.23
CA CYS A 70 6.97 4.81 14.23
C CYS A 70 5.70 5.62 14.51
N ALA A 71 4.58 4.96 14.81
CA ALA A 71 3.33 5.63 15.12
C ALA A 71 3.45 6.51 16.37
N TRP A 72 4.15 6.03 17.41
CA TRP A 72 4.40 6.81 18.62
C TRP A 72 5.31 8.02 18.35
N ILE A 73 6.38 7.85 17.57
CA ILE A 73 7.27 8.96 17.21
C ILE A 73 6.51 10.00 16.38
N LEU A 74 5.76 9.58 15.35
CA LEU A 74 4.93 10.46 14.54
C LEU A 74 3.92 11.23 15.39
N TYR A 75 3.26 10.56 16.33
CA TYR A 75 2.37 11.21 17.29
C TYR A 75 3.10 12.31 18.07
N ARG A 76 4.30 12.04 18.58
CA ARG A 76 5.09 13.03 19.36
C ARG A 76 5.50 14.22 18.49
N ILE A 77 5.93 13.97 17.25
CA ILE A 77 6.28 15.02 16.29
C ILE A 77 5.05 15.89 16.02
N TYR A 78 3.89 15.30 15.71
CA TYR A 78 2.69 16.06 15.40
C TYR A 78 2.10 16.79 16.61
N ALA A 79 2.16 16.19 17.81
CA ALA A 79 1.75 16.86 19.04
C ALA A 79 2.65 18.06 19.36
N ALA A 80 3.97 17.96 19.12
CA ALA A 80 4.90 19.07 19.28
C ALA A 80 4.67 20.20 18.25
N LEU A 81 4.08 19.88 17.10
CA LEU A 81 3.64 20.84 16.08
C LEU A 81 2.20 21.33 16.29
N GLU A 82 1.57 21.01 17.41
CA GLU A 82 0.19 21.37 17.75
C GLU A 82 -0.87 20.91 16.70
N LEU A 83 -0.58 19.84 15.97
CA LEU A 83 -1.50 19.25 14.99
C LEU A 83 -2.56 18.38 15.68
N PRO A 84 -3.77 18.23 15.09
CA PRO A 84 -4.91 17.58 15.74
C PRO A 84 -4.79 16.05 15.73
N VAL A 85 -3.88 15.51 16.52
CA VAL A 85 -3.69 14.08 16.74
C VAL A 85 -4.08 13.73 18.17
N THR A 86 -5.05 12.82 18.31
CA THR A 86 -5.63 12.47 19.62
C THR A 86 -5.04 11.21 20.23
N ASP A 87 -4.47 10.31 19.43
CA ASP A 87 -4.05 8.98 19.90
C ASP A 87 -2.84 8.45 19.09
N PRO A 88 -1.75 7.99 19.73
CA PRO A 88 -0.64 7.30 19.05
C PRO A 88 -1.03 5.98 18.36
N THR A 89 -2.22 5.45 18.63
CA THR A 89 -2.75 4.25 17.96
C THR A 89 -3.63 4.54 16.74
N ASP A 90 -3.84 5.83 16.41
CA ASP A 90 -4.60 6.22 15.23
C ASP A 90 -3.93 5.70 13.96
N LYS A 91 -4.62 4.78 13.27
CA LYS A 91 -4.10 4.12 12.06
C LYS A 91 -3.78 5.11 10.95
N ARG A 92 -4.43 6.27 10.93
CA ARG A 92 -4.22 7.30 9.91
C ARG A 92 -2.81 7.86 9.96
N LEU A 93 -2.12 7.78 11.10
CA LEU A 93 -0.71 8.18 11.23
C LEU A 93 0.21 7.37 10.31
N THR A 94 -0.08 6.08 10.12
CA THR A 94 0.73 5.18 9.28
C THR A 94 0.08 4.87 7.93
N HIS A 95 -1.16 5.34 7.69
CA HIS A 95 -1.91 5.20 6.43
C HIS A 95 -2.11 6.57 5.75
N SER A 96 -1.04 7.35 5.71
CA SER A 96 -0.99 8.66 5.04
C SER A 96 0.35 8.78 4.30
N LEU A 97 0.45 9.70 3.34
CA LEU A 97 1.69 9.96 2.62
C LEU A 97 2.83 10.38 3.57
N PRO A 98 2.63 11.32 4.53
CA PRO A 98 3.65 11.62 5.53
C PRO A 98 4.06 10.38 6.36
N GLY A 99 3.09 9.56 6.76
CA GLY A 99 3.34 8.33 7.52
C GLY A 99 4.19 7.31 6.76
N ILE A 100 3.86 7.08 5.49
CA ILE A 100 4.61 6.17 4.61
C ILE A 100 6.03 6.67 4.37
N LEU A 101 6.19 7.97 4.12
CA LEU A 101 7.52 8.57 3.98
C LEU A 101 8.34 8.36 5.25
N PHE A 102 7.75 8.62 6.42
CA PHE A 102 8.43 8.43 7.70
C PHE A 102 8.82 6.97 7.95
N ILE A 103 7.93 6.01 7.67
CA ILE A 103 8.22 4.56 7.79
C ILE A 103 9.34 4.15 6.83
N THR A 104 9.31 4.63 5.60
CA THR A 104 10.34 4.33 4.58
C THR A 104 11.70 4.86 5.02
N LEU A 105 11.77 6.13 5.45
CA LEU A 105 13.01 6.76 5.92
C LEU A 105 13.54 6.08 7.18
N SER A 106 12.68 5.77 8.14
CA SER A 106 13.07 5.06 9.37
C SER A 106 13.60 3.66 9.05
N SER A 107 12.94 2.95 8.14
CA SER A 107 13.40 1.65 7.64
C SER A 107 14.73 1.78 6.90
N GLY A 108 14.92 2.87 6.14
CA GLY A 108 16.17 3.20 5.46
C GLY A 108 17.32 3.42 6.41
N LEU A 109 17.12 4.18 7.50
CA LEU A 109 18.14 4.36 8.53
C LEU A 109 18.53 3.02 9.17
N LEU A 110 17.55 2.18 9.50
CA LEU A 110 17.79 0.87 10.13
C LEU A 110 18.48 -0.14 9.21
N LEU A 111 18.22 -0.10 7.91
CA LEU A 111 18.79 -1.05 6.94
C LEU A 111 20.10 -0.56 6.32
N LEU A 112 20.15 0.70 5.89
CA LEU A 112 21.28 1.22 5.11
C LEU A 112 22.50 1.53 5.97
N ILE A 113 22.33 1.99 7.22
CA ILE A 113 23.47 2.27 8.10
C ILE A 113 24.29 0.98 8.36
N PRO A 114 23.69 -0.14 8.82
CA PRO A 114 24.43 -1.38 9.00
C PRO A 114 24.96 -1.94 7.67
N ALA A 115 24.17 -1.87 6.59
CA ALA A 115 24.61 -2.34 5.28
C ALA A 115 25.87 -1.59 4.81
N TYR A 116 25.89 -0.26 4.94
CA TYR A 116 27.04 0.57 4.59
C TYR A 116 28.28 0.26 5.44
N ILE A 117 28.10 0.04 6.75
CA ILE A 117 29.20 -0.33 7.66
C ILE A 117 29.80 -1.70 7.29
N ILE A 118 28.97 -2.67 6.89
CA ILE A 118 29.43 -4.01 6.52
C ILE A 118 30.06 -4.01 5.12
N SER A 119 29.41 -3.39 4.13
CA SER A 119 29.89 -3.27 2.76
C SER A 119 29.12 -2.17 2.01
N PRO A 120 29.79 -1.10 1.56
CA PRO A 120 29.15 -0.06 0.76
C PRO A 120 28.49 -0.57 -0.53
N ALA A 121 28.96 -1.69 -1.08
CA ALA A 121 28.34 -2.31 -2.25
C ALA A 121 26.90 -2.81 -1.96
N ASN A 122 26.64 -3.26 -0.74
CA ASN A 122 25.32 -3.76 -0.32
C ASN A 122 24.31 -2.62 -0.11
N THR A 123 24.76 -1.37 -0.05
CA THR A 123 23.88 -0.20 0.09
C THR A 123 22.95 -0.06 -1.10
N ILE A 124 23.41 -0.40 -2.32
CA ILE A 124 22.58 -0.35 -3.53
C ILE A 124 21.41 -1.34 -3.42
N ASP A 125 21.66 -2.57 -2.99
CA ASP A 125 20.62 -3.58 -2.80
C ASP A 125 19.59 -3.15 -1.75
N GLY A 126 20.08 -2.52 -0.66
CA GLY A 126 19.23 -1.92 0.35
C GLY A 126 18.34 -0.79 -0.19
N ILE A 127 18.87 0.07 -1.07
CA ILE A 127 18.10 1.14 -1.71
C ILE A 127 17.03 0.55 -2.64
N ILE A 128 17.37 -0.46 -3.44
CA ILE A 128 16.42 -1.16 -4.32
C ILE A 128 15.29 -1.79 -3.51
N PHE A 129 15.63 -2.46 -2.40
CA PHE A 129 14.64 -3.01 -1.48
C PHE A 129 13.74 -1.92 -0.88
N LEU A 130 14.30 -0.80 -0.42
CA LEU A 130 13.53 0.32 0.15
C LEU A 130 12.60 0.97 -0.87
N PHE A 131 13.03 1.07 -2.12
CA PHE A 131 12.18 1.53 -3.21
C PHE A 131 11.00 0.57 -3.42
N GLY A 132 11.25 -0.74 -3.43
CA GLY A 132 10.18 -1.73 -3.43
C GLY A 132 9.23 -1.57 -2.24
N LEU A 133 9.76 -1.37 -1.03
CA LEU A 133 8.99 -1.15 0.20
C LEU A 133 8.11 0.10 0.12
N PHE A 134 8.64 1.20 -0.39
CA PHE A 134 7.88 2.42 -0.65
C PHE A 134 6.75 2.17 -1.65
N LEU A 135 7.05 1.54 -2.80
CA LEU A 135 6.05 1.19 -3.81
C LEU A 135 4.92 0.33 -3.23
N GLY A 136 5.25 -0.68 -2.43
CA GLY A 136 4.26 -1.53 -1.76
C GLY A 136 3.30 -0.76 -0.87
N MET A 137 3.81 0.20 -0.09
CA MET A 137 2.96 1.07 0.73
C MET A 137 2.10 2.02 -0.11
N ILE A 138 2.62 2.52 -1.24
CA ILE A 138 1.85 3.36 -2.16
C ILE A 138 0.72 2.55 -2.82
N PHE A 139 1.01 1.34 -3.33
CA PHE A 139 -0.02 0.45 -3.87
C PHE A 139 -1.09 0.12 -2.83
N HIS A 140 -0.67 -0.16 -1.58
CA HIS A 140 -1.61 -0.34 -0.47
C HIS A 140 -2.55 0.85 -0.30
N LEU A 141 -2.05 2.10 -0.33
CA LEU A 141 -2.93 3.29 -0.26
C LEU A 141 -3.87 3.41 -1.45
N ILE A 142 -3.38 3.12 -2.67
CA ILE A 142 -4.18 3.17 -3.89
C ILE A 142 -5.30 2.12 -3.87
N GLU A 143 -5.07 1.00 -3.22
CA GLU A 143 -6.10 -0.01 -3.04
C GLU A 143 -7.05 0.40 -1.92
N ASP A 144 -6.56 0.90 -0.78
CA ASP A 144 -7.38 1.36 0.35
C ASP A 144 -8.32 2.52 -0.08
N LEU A 145 -7.87 3.46 -0.94
CA LEU A 145 -8.71 4.55 -1.45
C LEU A 145 -9.86 4.05 -2.32
N CYS A 146 -9.73 2.87 -2.94
CA CYS A 146 -10.80 2.25 -3.73
C CYS A 146 -11.87 1.58 -2.85
N THR A 147 -11.57 1.35 -1.57
CA THR A 147 -12.51 0.78 -0.61
C THR A 147 -13.37 1.83 0.08
N ARG A 148 -14.47 1.38 0.70
CA ARG A 148 -15.32 2.24 1.55
C ARG A 148 -14.62 2.84 2.78
N LYS A 149 -13.57 2.18 3.26
CA LYS A 149 -12.74 2.69 4.37
C LYS A 149 -11.99 3.94 3.93
N GLY A 150 -11.48 3.91 2.70
CA GLY A 150 -10.71 5.00 2.12
C GLY A 150 -9.39 5.28 2.84
N ILE A 151 -8.79 6.43 2.50
CA ILE A 151 -7.56 6.93 3.10
C ILE A 151 -7.69 8.40 3.47
N PHE A 152 -6.78 8.86 4.34
CA PHE A 152 -6.57 10.27 4.65
C PHE A 152 -5.15 10.64 4.21
N PRO A 153 -4.94 11.00 2.93
CA PRO A 153 -3.62 11.01 2.32
C PRO A 153 -2.65 11.98 3.01
N PHE A 154 -3.16 13.04 3.62
CA PHE A 154 -2.35 14.06 4.30
C PHE A 154 -2.67 14.17 5.80
N PHE A 155 -3.17 13.11 6.43
CA PHE A 155 -3.38 13.15 7.89
C PHE A 155 -2.04 13.36 8.64
N PRO A 156 -1.99 14.23 9.68
CA PRO A 156 -3.10 15.01 10.28
C PRO A 156 -3.29 16.42 9.71
N LEU A 157 -2.50 16.82 8.71
CA LEU A 157 -2.57 18.15 8.07
C LEU A 157 -3.91 18.40 7.36
N SER A 158 -4.56 17.33 6.89
CA SER A 158 -5.90 17.39 6.30
C SER A 158 -6.77 16.25 6.78
N GLN A 159 -8.03 16.55 7.09
CA GLN A 159 -9.08 15.58 7.39
C GLN A 159 -9.89 15.18 6.14
N THR A 160 -9.38 15.51 4.95
CA THR A 160 -9.98 15.08 3.68
C THR A 160 -9.82 13.58 3.53
N GLN A 161 -10.93 12.88 3.39
CA GLN A 161 -10.99 11.44 3.14
C GLN A 161 -11.22 11.20 1.65
N ILE A 162 -10.48 10.27 1.07
CA ILE A 162 -10.70 9.77 -0.29
C ILE A 162 -11.13 8.31 -0.17
N ALA A 163 -12.33 7.98 -0.63
CA ALA A 163 -12.92 6.66 -0.46
C ALA A 163 -13.77 6.26 -1.66
N GLY A 164 -13.65 4.99 -2.06
CA GLY A 164 -14.44 4.35 -3.10
C GLY A 164 -15.59 3.52 -2.54
N SER A 165 -16.12 2.67 -3.39
CA SER A 165 -17.33 1.89 -3.15
C SER A 165 -17.08 0.39 -2.95
N ILE A 166 -15.83 -0.09 -3.12
CA ILE A 166 -15.49 -1.51 -2.97
C ILE A 166 -15.74 -2.00 -1.55
N ARG A 167 -16.33 -3.20 -1.44
CA ARG A 167 -16.57 -3.93 -0.20
C ARG A 167 -15.76 -5.24 -0.18
N PRO A 168 -14.53 -5.24 0.36
CA PRO A 168 -13.66 -6.41 0.26
C PRO A 168 -14.14 -7.69 0.99
N CYS A 169 -15.08 -7.55 1.92
CA CYS A 169 -15.65 -8.68 2.67
C CYS A 169 -17.03 -9.10 2.14
N ASP A 170 -17.52 -8.46 1.08
CA ASP A 170 -18.81 -8.75 0.47
C ASP A 170 -18.58 -9.72 -0.71
N HIS A 171 -19.11 -10.94 -0.61
CA HIS A 171 -18.89 -11.98 -1.62
C HIS A 171 -19.55 -11.64 -2.96
N GLU A 172 -20.56 -10.77 -2.95
CA GLU A 172 -21.26 -10.25 -4.11
C GLU A 172 -20.47 -9.13 -4.82
N ASP A 173 -19.43 -8.57 -4.19
CA ASP A 173 -18.56 -7.58 -4.85
C ASP A 173 -17.47 -8.29 -5.66
N HIS A 174 -17.76 -8.54 -6.94
CA HIS A 174 -16.86 -9.24 -7.86
C HIS A 174 -15.67 -8.39 -8.36
N ARG A 175 -15.66 -7.08 -8.11
CA ARG A 175 -14.70 -6.16 -8.75
C ARG A 175 -13.25 -6.47 -8.39
N ILE A 176 -12.95 -6.84 -7.14
CA ILE A 176 -11.60 -7.23 -6.73
C ILE A 176 -11.08 -8.40 -7.57
N ARG A 177 -11.91 -9.41 -7.84
CA ARG A 177 -11.54 -10.54 -8.69
C ARG A 177 -11.21 -10.09 -10.11
N TRP A 178 -12.04 -9.21 -10.67
CA TRP A 178 -11.79 -8.62 -11.99
C TRP A 178 -10.49 -7.82 -12.05
N PHE A 179 -10.14 -7.10 -10.99
CA PHE A 179 -8.85 -6.40 -10.94
C PHE A 179 -7.66 -7.38 -10.95
N HIS A 180 -7.74 -8.51 -10.24
CA HIS A 180 -6.68 -9.52 -10.31
C HIS A 180 -6.53 -10.09 -11.72
N VAL A 181 -7.66 -10.38 -12.40
CA VAL A 181 -7.65 -10.87 -13.78
C VAL A 181 -7.07 -9.83 -14.73
N LEU A 182 -7.47 -8.57 -14.61
CA LEU A 182 -6.96 -7.46 -15.41
C LEU A 182 -5.45 -7.28 -15.24
N HIS A 183 -4.98 -7.16 -13.99
CA HIS A 183 -3.56 -6.95 -13.70
C HIS A 183 -2.74 -8.18 -14.12
N GLY A 184 -3.21 -9.39 -13.83
CA GLY A 184 -2.56 -10.64 -14.26
C GLY A 184 -2.50 -10.79 -15.77
N GLY A 185 -3.55 -10.38 -16.50
CA GLY A 185 -3.58 -10.39 -17.96
C GLY A 185 -2.58 -9.40 -18.57
N VAL A 186 -2.52 -8.17 -18.05
CA VAL A 186 -1.52 -7.17 -18.48
C VAL A 186 -0.10 -7.65 -18.21
N LEU A 187 0.15 -8.20 -17.01
CA LEU A 187 1.45 -8.80 -16.69
C LEU A 187 1.81 -9.91 -17.68
N LEU A 188 0.90 -10.84 -17.95
CA LEU A 188 1.14 -11.95 -18.87
C LEU A 188 1.48 -11.45 -20.29
N ILE A 189 0.76 -10.45 -20.80
CA ILE A 189 1.04 -9.84 -22.10
C ILE A 189 2.45 -9.25 -22.12
N LEU A 190 2.82 -8.47 -21.11
CA LEU A 190 4.16 -7.88 -21.02
C LEU A 190 5.27 -8.94 -20.97
N LEU A 191 5.07 -10.01 -20.19
CA LEU A 191 6.03 -11.12 -20.11
C LEU A 191 6.19 -11.86 -21.44
N ILE A 192 5.09 -12.07 -22.18
CA ILE A 192 5.14 -12.68 -23.51
C ILE A 192 5.89 -11.78 -24.49
N LEU A 193 5.58 -10.48 -24.51
CA LEU A 193 6.21 -9.53 -25.42
C LEU A 193 7.73 -9.39 -25.15
N ASP A 194 8.13 -9.37 -23.88
CA ASP A 194 9.54 -9.32 -23.46
C ASP A 194 10.25 -10.66 -23.76
N GLY A 195 9.65 -11.79 -23.36
CA GLY A 195 10.23 -13.12 -23.54
C GLY A 195 10.35 -13.58 -25.00
N THR A 196 9.53 -13.04 -25.90
CA THR A 196 9.62 -13.29 -27.35
C THR A 196 10.55 -12.30 -28.08
N GLY A 197 11.06 -11.28 -27.39
CA GLY A 197 11.89 -10.23 -27.99
C GLY A 197 11.12 -9.27 -28.91
N ILE A 198 9.78 -9.32 -28.93
CA ILE A 198 8.94 -8.39 -29.69
C ILE A 198 9.03 -6.98 -29.10
N LEU A 199 9.09 -6.89 -27.76
CA LEU A 199 9.21 -5.62 -27.07
C LEU A 199 10.64 -5.08 -27.17
N VAL A 200 10.80 -3.96 -27.87
CA VAL A 200 12.09 -3.28 -27.96
C VAL A 200 12.56 -2.88 -26.54
N PRO A 201 13.81 -3.17 -26.13
CA PRO A 201 14.28 -2.91 -24.76
C PRO A 201 14.07 -1.46 -24.27
N ALA A 202 14.21 -0.48 -25.17
CA ALA A 202 13.99 0.94 -24.87
C ALA A 202 12.52 1.27 -24.51
N LEU A 203 11.56 0.46 -24.97
CA LEU A 203 10.13 0.62 -24.71
C LEU A 203 9.63 -0.25 -23.55
N ALA A 204 10.46 -1.13 -23.00
CA ALA A 204 10.00 -2.14 -22.05
C ALA A 204 9.52 -1.52 -20.73
N PHE A 205 10.29 -0.59 -20.14
CA PHE A 205 9.86 0.13 -18.93
C PHE A 205 8.67 1.08 -19.18
N PRO A 206 8.65 1.90 -20.26
CA PRO A 206 7.45 2.68 -20.62
C PRO A 206 6.19 1.84 -20.79
N ALA A 207 6.29 0.65 -21.41
CA ALA A 207 5.17 -0.25 -21.57
C ALA A 207 4.67 -0.79 -20.23
N GLY A 208 5.58 -1.18 -19.32
CA GLY A 208 5.23 -1.57 -17.95
C GLY A 208 4.55 -0.45 -17.16
N LEU A 209 5.08 0.78 -17.23
CA LEU A 209 4.49 1.95 -16.59
C LEU A 209 3.08 2.26 -17.15
N ALA A 210 2.91 2.21 -18.47
CA ALA A 210 1.61 2.41 -19.11
C ALA A 210 0.60 1.33 -18.71
N GLY A 211 1.02 0.05 -18.71
CA GLY A 211 0.20 -1.07 -18.25
C GLY A 211 -0.25 -0.90 -16.80
N LEU A 212 0.66 -0.51 -15.90
CA LEU A 212 0.35 -0.22 -14.51
C LEU A 212 -0.65 0.94 -14.37
N ALA A 213 -0.40 2.04 -15.08
CA ALA A 213 -1.26 3.22 -15.04
C ALA A 213 -2.69 2.91 -15.52
N ILE A 214 -2.83 2.10 -16.58
CA ILE A 214 -4.14 1.64 -17.08
C ILE A 214 -4.83 0.77 -16.02
N CYS A 215 -4.13 -0.20 -15.45
CA CYS A 215 -4.68 -1.09 -14.43
C CYS A 215 -5.17 -0.33 -13.18
N LEU A 216 -4.34 0.56 -12.63
CA LEU A 216 -4.70 1.37 -11.47
C LEU A 216 -5.79 2.38 -11.82
N GLY A 217 -5.73 3.01 -13.00
CA GLY A 217 -6.73 3.96 -13.47
C GLY A 217 -8.12 3.33 -13.59
N ILE A 218 -8.21 2.13 -14.19
CA ILE A 218 -9.46 1.35 -14.27
C ILE A 218 -9.96 0.99 -12.87
N MET A 219 -9.06 0.56 -11.97
CA MET A 219 -9.42 0.24 -10.59
C MET A 219 -10.03 1.44 -9.86
N VAL A 220 -9.39 2.61 -9.95
CA VAL A 220 -9.89 3.85 -9.35
C VAL A 220 -11.23 4.26 -9.97
N TYR A 221 -11.34 4.22 -11.30
CA TYR A 221 -12.54 4.62 -12.03
C TYR A 221 -13.76 3.75 -11.67
N LEU A 222 -13.61 2.42 -11.66
CA LEU A 222 -14.68 1.48 -11.34
C LEU A 222 -15.01 1.37 -9.83
N SER A 223 -14.29 2.13 -9.01
CA SER A 223 -14.48 2.18 -7.56
C SER A 223 -15.29 3.38 -7.09
N ASP A 224 -15.82 4.20 -8.00
CA ASP A 224 -16.62 5.40 -7.67
C ASP A 224 -15.96 6.26 -6.59
N VAL A 225 -14.66 6.54 -6.76
CA VAL A 225 -13.89 7.25 -5.74
C VAL A 225 -14.45 8.66 -5.53
N THR A 226 -14.78 8.95 -4.27
CA THR A 226 -15.31 10.24 -3.82
C THR A 226 -14.37 10.90 -2.83
N VAL A 227 -14.30 12.22 -2.88
CA VAL A 227 -13.58 13.04 -1.90
C VAL A 227 -14.59 13.60 -0.90
N ARG A 228 -14.36 13.38 0.40
CA ARG A 228 -15.24 13.79 1.49
C ARG A 228 -14.44 14.59 2.50
N GLN A 229 -15.00 15.69 3.02
CA GLN A 229 -14.46 16.29 4.23
C GLN A 229 -15.00 15.52 5.43
N ALA A 230 -14.12 14.99 6.29
CA ALA A 230 -14.58 14.44 7.54
C ALA A 230 -15.18 15.58 8.37
N SER A 231 -16.44 15.42 8.75
CA SER A 231 -17.09 16.34 9.69
C SER A 231 -16.25 16.42 10.96
N SER A 232 -15.90 17.64 11.37
CA SER A 232 -15.07 17.89 12.55
C SER A 232 -15.50 17.00 13.72
N PRO A 233 -14.56 16.39 14.46
CA PRO A 233 -14.86 15.55 15.62
C PRO A 233 -15.60 16.41 16.65
N GLY A 234 -16.94 16.35 16.64
CA GLY A 234 -17.83 17.26 17.38
C GLY A 234 -19.17 17.53 16.69
N ALA A 235 -19.25 17.35 15.36
CA ALA A 235 -20.54 17.33 14.69
C ALA A 235 -21.28 16.03 15.08
N ARG A 236 -22.26 16.13 16.00
CA ARG A 236 -23.22 15.05 16.24
C ARG A 236 -23.76 14.61 14.89
N VAL A 237 -23.50 13.35 14.54
CA VAL A 237 -24.20 12.69 13.43
C VAL A 237 -25.68 12.75 13.79
N GLN A 238 -26.40 13.71 13.21
CA GLN A 238 -27.85 13.65 13.22
C GLN A 238 -28.20 12.34 12.52
N PRO A 239 -28.94 11.42 13.17
CA PRO A 239 -29.33 10.19 12.52
C PRO A 239 -30.01 10.55 11.21
N ALA A 240 -29.47 10.02 10.11
CA ALA A 240 -30.04 10.23 8.78
C ALA A 240 -31.52 9.91 8.89
N ALA A 241 -32.38 10.90 8.59
CA ALA A 241 -33.81 10.71 8.58
C ALA A 241 -34.10 9.49 7.71
N VAL A 242 -34.60 8.42 8.35
CA VAL A 242 -35.03 7.22 7.65
C VAL A 242 -36.18 7.69 6.76
N GLN A 243 -35.89 7.93 5.48
CA GLN A 243 -36.93 8.10 4.49
C GLN A 243 -37.64 6.76 4.42
N GLY A 244 -38.79 6.69 5.11
CA GLY A 244 -39.70 5.57 5.03
C GLY A 244 -40.00 5.35 3.55
N THR A 245 -39.51 4.24 3.02
CA THR A 245 -39.87 3.80 1.68
C THR A 245 -41.32 3.38 1.75
N GLY A 246 -42.20 4.36 1.53
CA GLY A 246 -43.63 4.13 1.32
C GLY A 246 -43.83 3.34 0.05
N ARG A 247 -43.65 2.03 0.13
CA ARG A 247 -44.27 1.08 -0.80
C ARG A 247 -45.65 0.75 -0.24
N ARG A 248 -46.67 1.37 -0.83
CA ARG A 248 -48.03 0.82 -0.85
C ARG A 248 -48.12 -0.19 -1.98
#